data_AF-A0A4Q6J6T2-F1
#
_entry.id   AF-A0A4Q6J6T2-F1
#
_cell.length_a   1.000
_cell.length_b   1.000
_cell.length_c   1.000
_cell.angle_alpha   90.00
_cell.angle_beta   90.00
_cell.angle_gamma   90.00
#
_symmetry.space_group_name_H-M   'P 1'
#
loop_
_entity.id
_entity.type
_entity.pdbx_description
1 polymer ?
#
loop_
_entity_poly.entity_id
_entity_poly.type
_entity_poly.pdbx_seq_one_letter_code
_entity_poly.pdbx_strand_id
1 'polypeptide(L)'
;MRIILAAIVLVSASSNANLFFNTIEADDVEVITPSSLRVTITERNEITNGALTVLIDNVDFGLAKNARCSTSKLKDCSRLNELLSKSSVKINLHSYNYQDEVFQGDVFVNGENLSYYMIKNGWYQFDYKQSRSKHLILMQKEAMCKGLGIWAISSQKIDEMCN
;
A
#
# COMPACT_ATOMS: atom_id res chain seq x y z
N MET A 1 -9.63 -29.94 -3.80
CA MET A 1 -10.31 -28.73 -4.32
C MET A 1 -10.73 -27.90 -3.11
N ARG A 2 -9.95 -26.88 -2.73
CA ARG A 2 -10.29 -26.01 -1.60
C ARG A 2 -11.18 -24.89 -2.13
N ILE A 3 -12.47 -24.96 -1.78
CA ILE A 3 -13.44 -23.90 -2.05
C ILE A 3 -13.18 -22.83 -0.99
N ILE A 4 -12.60 -21.70 -1.39
CA ILE A 4 -12.50 -20.52 -0.51
C ILE A 4 -13.87 -19.86 -0.57
N LEU A 5 -14.69 -20.07 0.47
CA LEU A 5 -15.89 -19.26 0.69
C LEU A 5 -15.43 -17.82 0.93
N ALA A 6 -15.80 -16.89 0.05
CA ALA A 6 -15.75 -15.47 0.36
C ALA A 6 -16.84 -15.21 1.41
N ALA A 7 -16.44 -15.05 2.67
CA ALA A 7 -17.34 -14.62 3.73
C ALA A 7 -17.66 -13.13 3.50
N ILE A 8 -18.92 -12.86 3.14
CA ILE A 8 -19.46 -11.50 3.05
C ILE A 8 -19.58 -11.00 4.49
N VAL A 9 -18.76 -10.02 4.86
CA VAL A 9 -18.85 -9.38 6.16
C VAL A 9 -20.09 -8.48 6.15
N LEU A 10 -21.14 -8.88 6.86
CA LEU A 10 -22.27 -8.01 7.21
C LEU A 10 -21.79 -7.04 8.30
N VAL A 11 -21.11 -5.97 7.89
CA VAL A 11 -20.65 -4.92 8.81
C VAL A 11 -21.85 -4.01 9.10
N SER A 12 -22.30 -3.96 10.36
CA SER A 12 -23.30 -2.99 10.80
C SER A 12 -22.68 -1.57 10.80
N ALA A 13 -23.51 -0.53 10.69
CA ALA A 13 -23.03 0.85 10.65
C ALA A 13 -22.18 1.25 11.88
N SER A 14 -22.38 0.62 13.04
CA SER A 14 -21.57 0.84 14.25
C SER A 14 -20.18 0.21 14.14
N SER A 15 -20.07 -1.00 13.56
CA SER A 15 -18.78 -1.66 13.33
C SER A 15 -17.90 -0.93 12.31
N ASN A 16 -18.48 -0.21 11.35
CA ASN A 16 -17.73 0.63 10.42
C ASN A 16 -17.00 1.78 11.14
N ALA A 17 -17.62 2.41 12.14
CA ALA A 17 -17.01 3.52 12.86
C ALA A 17 -15.76 3.05 13.63
N ASN A 18 -15.84 1.94 14.36
CA ASN A 18 -14.73 1.42 15.18
C ASN A 18 -13.47 1.06 14.38
N LEU A 19 -13.61 0.78 13.08
CA LEU A 19 -12.48 0.44 12.19
C LEU A 19 -11.64 1.64 11.79
N PHE A 20 -12.25 2.81 11.65
CA PHE A 20 -11.53 4.04 11.30
C PHE A 20 -10.78 4.67 12.48
N PHE A 21 -11.09 4.26 13.71
CA PHE A 21 -10.48 4.84 14.92
C PHE A 21 -9.34 4.01 15.51
N ASN A 22 -9.08 2.80 14.99
CA ASN A 22 -8.07 1.89 15.54
C ASN A 22 -7.04 1.44 14.49
N THR A 23 -5.79 1.30 14.92
CA THR A 23 -4.78 0.59 14.13
C THR A 23 -5.10 -0.90 14.09
N ILE A 24 -5.27 -1.42 12.89
CA ILE A 24 -5.49 -2.84 12.61
C ILE A 24 -4.13 -3.50 12.43
N GLU A 25 -3.92 -4.67 13.02
CA GLU A 25 -2.77 -5.51 12.73
C GLU A 25 -3.24 -6.69 11.89
N ALA A 26 -2.53 -6.94 10.79
CA ALA A 26 -2.84 -8.00 9.84
C ALA A 26 -2.24 -9.33 10.29
N ASP A 27 -3.00 -10.41 10.17
CA ASP A 27 -2.46 -11.76 10.35
C ASP A 27 -1.84 -12.30 9.06
N ASP A 28 -2.43 -11.92 7.92
CA ASP A 28 -1.92 -12.27 6.60
C ASP A 28 -2.16 -11.13 5.61
N VAL A 29 -1.27 -11.01 4.63
CA VAL A 29 -1.30 -9.96 3.62
C VAL A 29 -0.97 -10.54 2.25
N GLU A 30 -1.89 -10.41 1.31
CA GLU A 30 -1.72 -10.76 -0.09
C GLU A 30 -1.61 -9.48 -0.95
N VAL A 31 -0.61 -9.41 -1.82
CA VAL A 31 -0.50 -8.33 -2.81
C VAL A 31 -1.38 -8.66 -4.02
N ILE A 32 -2.49 -7.93 -4.18
CA ILE A 32 -3.47 -8.16 -5.25
C ILE A 32 -3.06 -7.44 -6.54
N THR A 33 -2.70 -6.18 -6.41
CA THR A 33 -2.05 -5.34 -7.43
C THR A 33 -0.94 -4.54 -6.76
N PRO A 34 -0.04 -3.87 -7.50
CA PRO A 34 0.94 -2.98 -6.90
C PRO A 34 0.33 -1.93 -5.96
N SER A 35 -0.91 -1.49 -6.22
CA SER A 35 -1.60 -0.47 -5.43
C SER A 35 -2.59 -0.99 -4.41
N SER A 36 -2.80 -2.31 -4.31
CA SER A 36 -3.85 -2.87 -3.45
C SER A 36 -3.42 -4.17 -2.77
N LEU A 37 -3.75 -4.24 -1.48
CA LEU A 37 -3.47 -5.37 -0.61
C LEU A 37 -4.78 -5.99 -0.15
N ARG A 38 -4.82 -7.31 -0.05
CA ARG A 38 -5.85 -8.03 0.70
C ARG A 38 -5.25 -8.40 2.06
N VAL A 39 -5.98 -8.06 3.11
CA VAL A 39 -5.50 -8.16 4.48
C VAL A 39 -6.48 -9.00 5.28
N THR A 40 -5.99 -10.08 5.89
CA THR A 40 -6.79 -10.98 6.71
C THR A 40 -6.60 -10.63 8.18
N ILE A 41 -7.71 -10.61 8.93
CA ILE A 41 -7.73 -10.27 10.35
C ILE A 41 -8.60 -11.30 11.09
N THR A 42 -8.02 -11.90 12.11
CA THR A 42 -8.55 -12.98 12.95
C THR A 42 -8.94 -12.33 14.28
N GLU A 43 -10.18 -11.86 14.34
CA GLU A 43 -10.87 -11.53 15.59
C GLU A 43 -10.32 -10.33 16.38
N ARG A 44 -10.83 -9.11 16.10
CA ARG A 44 -10.66 -7.94 16.97
C ARG A 44 -11.92 -7.12 17.09
N ASN A 45 -12.29 -6.84 18.33
CA ASN A 45 -13.36 -5.96 18.80
C ASN A 45 -14.78 -6.30 18.27
N GLU A 46 -14.99 -6.39 16.96
CA GLU A 46 -16.26 -6.80 16.31
C GLU A 46 -16.07 -7.47 14.92
N ILE A 47 -14.85 -7.54 14.35
CA ILE A 47 -14.57 -8.29 13.12
C ILE A 47 -14.14 -9.70 13.48
N THR A 48 -14.97 -10.69 13.17
CA THR A 48 -14.59 -12.11 13.18
C THR A 48 -14.16 -12.54 11.78
N ASN A 49 -12.90 -12.97 11.60
CA ASN A 49 -12.36 -13.55 10.37
C ASN A 49 -12.73 -12.79 9.08
N GLY A 50 -12.23 -11.55 8.95
CA GLY A 50 -12.49 -10.68 7.81
C GLY A 50 -11.31 -10.58 6.85
N ALA A 51 -11.58 -10.43 5.56
CA ALA A 51 -10.60 -10.02 4.56
C ALA A 51 -10.96 -8.63 4.03
N LEU A 52 -10.05 -7.67 4.18
CA LEU A 52 -10.23 -6.29 3.72
C LEU A 52 -9.36 -6.06 2.48
N THR A 53 -9.90 -5.32 1.50
CA THR A 53 -9.08 -4.80 0.40
C THR A 53 -8.69 -3.37 0.73
N VAL A 54 -7.39 -3.08 0.80
CA VAL A 54 -6.82 -1.79 1.18
C VAL A 54 -6.01 -1.21 0.02
N LEU A 55 -6.28 0.03 -0.36
CA LEU A 55 -5.49 0.79 -1.31
C LEU A 55 -4.32 1.48 -0.61
N ILE A 56 -3.16 1.46 -1.25
CA ILE A 56 -1.96 2.14 -0.78
C ILE A 56 -2.00 3.60 -1.28
N ASP A 57 -2.07 4.55 -0.35
CA ASP A 57 -2.21 5.97 -0.66
C ASP A 57 -0.88 6.65 -1.02
N ASN A 58 -0.98 7.82 -1.65
CA ASN A 58 0.13 8.75 -1.96
C ASN A 58 1.19 8.24 -2.95
N VAL A 59 1.01 7.07 -3.55
CA VAL A 59 1.97 6.48 -4.52
C VAL A 59 1.36 6.45 -5.92
N ASP A 60 2.10 6.92 -6.92
CA ASP A 60 1.72 6.82 -8.32
C ASP A 60 2.24 5.49 -8.90
N PHE A 61 1.33 4.54 -9.03
CA PHE A 61 1.57 3.22 -9.61
C PHE A 61 1.50 3.21 -11.15
N GLY A 62 1.19 4.34 -11.78
CA GLY A 62 1.07 4.48 -13.23
C GLY A 62 0.12 3.44 -13.85
N LEU A 63 0.54 2.87 -14.99
CA LEU A 63 -0.24 1.84 -15.70
C LEU A 63 -0.32 0.50 -14.94
N ALA A 64 0.60 0.25 -14.01
CA ALA A 64 0.65 -1.00 -13.26
C ALA A 64 -0.38 -1.04 -12.11
N LYS A 65 -1.02 0.08 -11.77
CA LYS A 65 -1.98 0.22 -10.65
C LYS A 65 -2.97 -0.95 -10.52
N ASN A 66 -3.57 -1.33 -11.65
CA ASN A 66 -4.64 -2.35 -11.69
C ASN A 66 -4.16 -3.71 -12.20
N ALA A 67 -2.86 -3.87 -12.46
CA ALA A 67 -2.32 -5.11 -12.99
C ALA A 67 -2.26 -6.18 -11.89
N ARG A 68 -2.96 -7.31 -12.11
CA ARG A 68 -3.10 -8.37 -11.12
C ARG A 68 -1.79 -9.13 -10.92
N CYS A 69 -1.31 -9.17 -9.69
CA CYS A 69 -0.05 -9.84 -9.35
C CYS A 69 -0.08 -11.36 -9.52
N SER A 70 -1.27 -11.99 -9.47
CA SER A 70 -1.44 -13.43 -9.68
C SER A 70 -1.23 -13.88 -11.13
N THR A 71 -1.43 -12.99 -12.11
CA THR A 71 -1.35 -13.32 -13.54
C THR A 71 -0.19 -12.65 -14.25
N SER A 72 0.42 -11.64 -13.63
CA SER A 72 1.54 -10.89 -14.20
C SER A 72 2.78 -11.06 -13.33
N LYS A 73 3.89 -11.50 -13.94
CA LYS A 73 5.22 -11.53 -13.28
C LYS A 73 5.80 -10.11 -13.19
N LEU A 74 5.07 -9.20 -12.53
CA LEU A 74 5.53 -7.84 -12.32
C LEU A 74 6.58 -7.86 -11.21
N LYS A 75 7.77 -7.33 -11.52
CA LYS A 75 8.87 -7.15 -10.56
C LYS A 75 8.39 -6.45 -9.29
N ASP A 76 7.52 -5.47 -9.47
CA ASP A 76 6.86 -4.69 -8.43
C ASP A 76 6.06 -5.54 -7.44
N CYS A 77 5.24 -6.47 -7.95
CA CYS A 77 4.50 -7.42 -7.13
C CYS A 77 5.44 -8.35 -6.36
N SER A 78 6.48 -8.87 -7.02
CA SER A 78 7.46 -9.74 -6.36
C SER A 78 8.17 -9.02 -5.20
N ARG A 79 8.55 -7.76 -5.42
CA ARG A 79 9.23 -6.95 -4.43
C ARG A 79 8.34 -6.62 -3.23
N LEU A 80 7.06 -6.30 -3.47
CA LEU A 80 6.09 -6.09 -2.40
C LEU A 80 5.82 -7.37 -1.61
N ASN A 81 5.64 -8.49 -2.29
CA ASN A 81 5.45 -9.79 -1.64
C ASN A 81 6.65 -10.14 -0.73
N GLU A 82 7.88 -9.93 -1.21
CA GLU A 82 9.09 -10.15 -0.41
C GLU A 82 9.09 -9.29 0.86
N LEU A 83 8.81 -7.99 0.72
CA LEU A 83 8.76 -7.04 1.83
C LEU A 83 7.69 -7.40 2.87
N LEU A 84 6.51 -7.85 2.43
CA LEU A 84 5.36 -8.11 3.30
C LEU A 84 5.40 -9.50 3.95
N SER A 85 5.94 -10.52 3.28
CA SER A 85 5.90 -11.93 3.71
C SER A 85 6.56 -12.26 5.06
N LYS A 86 7.37 -11.35 5.62
CA LYS A 86 8.12 -11.55 6.88
C LYS A 86 7.97 -10.38 7.85
N SER A 87 6.97 -9.54 7.64
CA SER A 87 6.88 -8.26 8.34
C SER A 87 5.59 -8.18 9.15
N SER A 88 5.66 -7.50 10.30
CA SER A 88 4.47 -7.04 11.00
C SER A 88 3.81 -5.96 10.15
N VAL A 89 2.57 -6.18 9.74
CA VAL A 89 1.80 -5.21 8.95
C VAL A 89 0.69 -4.62 9.79
N LYS A 90 0.67 -3.29 9.89
CA LYS A 90 -0.37 -2.52 10.58
C LYS A 90 -1.01 -1.53 9.63
N ILE A 91 -2.30 -1.25 9.82
CA ILE A 91 -3.08 -0.44 8.90
C ILE A 91 -3.95 0.53 9.70
N ASN A 92 -3.91 1.79 9.31
CA ASN A 92 -4.85 2.81 9.78
C ASN A 92 -5.79 3.14 8.63
N LEU A 93 -7.07 2.80 8.77
CA LEU A 93 -8.09 3.05 7.75
C LEU A 93 -8.60 4.49 7.88
N HIS A 94 -8.82 5.15 6.75
CA HIS A 94 -9.29 6.55 6.70
C HIS A 94 -10.65 6.70 6.02
N SER A 95 -10.92 5.90 4.98
CA SER A 95 -12.18 5.95 4.23
C SER A 95 -12.56 4.57 3.67
N TYR A 96 -13.83 4.42 3.30
CA TYR A 96 -14.34 3.24 2.59
C TYR A 96 -15.17 3.66 1.38
N ASN A 97 -14.86 3.08 0.23
CA ASN A 97 -15.63 3.23 -0.99
C ASN A 97 -16.61 2.06 -1.11
N TYR A 98 -17.90 2.35 -0.92
CA TYR A 98 -18.98 1.37 -0.98
C TYR A 98 -19.24 0.80 -2.38
N GLN A 99 -18.89 1.51 -3.47
CA GLN A 99 -19.10 1.01 -4.83
C GLN A 99 -18.09 -0.07 -5.21
N ASP A 100 -16.83 0.14 -4.83
CA ASP A 100 -15.72 -0.75 -5.17
C ASP A 100 -15.38 -1.74 -4.04
N GLU A 101 -16.02 -1.60 -2.89
CA GLU A 101 -15.78 -2.38 -1.67
C GLU A 101 -14.30 -2.35 -1.22
N VAL A 102 -13.68 -1.18 -1.30
CA VAL A 102 -12.26 -0.97 -0.94
C VAL A 102 -12.09 0.08 0.14
N PHE A 103 -11.14 -0.16 1.04
CA PHE A 103 -10.70 0.82 2.02
C PHE A 103 -9.50 1.60 1.52
N GLN A 104 -9.39 2.85 1.97
CA GLN A 104 -8.16 3.64 1.88
C GLN A 104 -7.53 3.74 3.26
N GLY A 105 -6.20 3.70 3.32
CA GLY A 105 -5.50 3.71 4.59
C GLY A 105 -3.98 3.80 4.46
N ASP A 106 -3.36 4.16 5.57
CA ASP A 106 -1.92 4.08 5.73
C ASP A 106 -1.52 2.66 6.11
N VAL A 107 -0.61 2.08 5.33
CA VAL A 107 -0.03 0.76 5.59
C VAL A 107 1.35 0.95 6.21
N PHE A 108 1.61 0.25 7.31
CA PHE A 108 2.88 0.27 8.03
C PHE A 108 3.48 -1.13 8.03
N VAL A 109 4.74 -1.24 7.66
CA VAL A 109 5.50 -2.50 7.59
C VAL A 109 6.67 -2.39 8.56
N ASN A 110 6.70 -3.22 9.59
CA ASN A 110 7.66 -3.16 10.70
C ASN A 110 7.76 -1.76 11.34
N GLY A 111 6.64 -1.03 11.38
CA GLY A 111 6.54 0.32 11.95
C GLY A 111 6.89 1.47 10.98
N GLU A 112 7.37 1.19 9.77
CA GLU A 112 7.62 2.22 8.75
C GLU A 112 6.42 2.34 7.79
N ASN A 113 6.01 3.55 7.45
CA ASN A 113 4.93 3.77 6.46
C ASN A 113 5.38 3.28 5.08
N LEU A 114 4.59 2.39 4.48
CA LEU A 114 4.92 1.70 3.24
C LEU A 114 5.05 2.66 2.06
N SER A 115 4.15 3.63 1.93
CA SER A 115 4.21 4.63 0.86
C SER A 115 5.49 5.47 0.96
N TYR A 116 5.90 5.80 2.18
CA TYR A 116 7.14 6.55 2.43
C TYR A 116 8.34 5.70 2.05
N TYR A 117 8.36 4.44 2.48
CA TYR A 117 9.42 3.50 2.12
C TYR A 117 9.56 3.34 0.59
N MET A 118 8.45 3.20 -0.13
CA MET A 118 8.45 3.08 -1.59
C MET A 118 9.03 4.33 -2.27
N ILE A 119 8.60 5.53 -1.86
CA ILE A 119 9.05 6.80 -2.43
C ILE A 119 10.53 7.05 -2.10
N LYS A 120 10.92 6.88 -0.84
CA LYS A 120 12.30 7.05 -0.35
C LYS A 120 13.30 6.17 -1.08
N ASN A 121 12.91 4.95 -1.43
CA ASN A 121 13.77 4.01 -2.15
C ASN A 121 13.64 4.12 -3.68
N GLY A 122 12.87 5.09 -4.19
CA GLY A 122 12.67 5.30 -5.62
C GLY A 122 11.95 4.15 -6.33
N TRP A 123 11.07 3.42 -5.64
CA TRP A 123 10.29 2.35 -6.28
C TRP A 123 9.18 2.94 -7.12
N TYR A 124 8.59 4.03 -6.64
CA TYR A 124 7.50 4.75 -7.28
C TYR A 124 7.65 6.25 -7.08
N GLN A 125 6.84 7.01 -7.83
CA GLN A 125 6.68 8.44 -7.65
C GLN A 125 5.60 8.73 -6.59
N PHE A 126 5.70 9.90 -5.97
CA PHE A 126 4.64 10.50 -5.16
C PHE A 126 3.46 10.91 -6.04
N ASP A 127 2.24 10.54 -5.65
CA ASP A 127 1.02 10.93 -6.38
C ASP A 127 0.59 12.36 -6.00
N TYR A 128 1.03 13.33 -6.82
CA TYR A 128 0.68 14.74 -6.70
C TYR A 128 -0.81 15.05 -6.90
N LYS A 129 -1.62 14.11 -7.37
CA LYS A 129 -3.09 14.26 -7.50
C LYS A 129 -3.79 13.96 -6.18
N GLN A 130 -3.22 13.10 -5.35
CA GLN A 130 -3.80 12.73 -4.05
C GLN A 130 -3.39 13.70 -2.94
N SER A 131 -2.17 14.24 -2.98
CA SER A 131 -1.66 15.08 -1.90
C SER A 131 -0.64 16.11 -2.37
N ARG A 132 -0.39 17.13 -1.54
CA ARG A 132 0.67 18.14 -1.70
C ARG A 132 1.68 18.10 -0.55
N SER A 133 1.82 16.94 0.12
CA SER A 133 2.74 16.76 1.24
C SER A 133 4.18 17.18 0.89
N LYS A 134 4.64 18.28 1.51
CA LYS A 134 6.02 18.76 1.35
C LYS A 134 7.06 17.70 1.73
N HIS A 135 6.74 16.88 2.74
CA HIS A 135 7.62 15.81 3.19
C HIS A 135 7.85 14.76 2.11
N LEU A 136 6.78 14.27 1.47
CA LEU A 136 6.88 13.27 0.41
C LEU A 136 7.54 13.83 -0.86
N ILE A 137 7.29 15.10 -1.17
CA ILE A 137 7.96 15.80 -2.28
C ILE A 137 9.48 15.85 -2.06
N LEU A 138 9.92 16.24 -0.85
CA LEU A 138 11.34 16.30 -0.53
C LEU A 138 11.97 14.90 -0.52
N MET A 139 11.26 13.90 -0.01
CA MET A 139 11.70 12.51 0.00
C MET A 139 11.90 11.95 -1.41
N GLN A 140 10.97 12.22 -2.33
CA GLN A 140 11.15 11.87 -3.73
C GLN A 140 12.37 12.58 -4.33
N LYS A 141 12.51 13.90 -4.09
CA LYS A 141 13.67 14.66 -4.58
C LYS A 141 14.98 14.04 -4.10
N GLU A 142 15.05 13.62 -2.84
CA GLU A 142 16.24 12.94 -2.30
C GLU A 142 16.51 11.60 -3.01
N ALA A 143 15.49 10.78 -3.25
CA ALA A 143 15.63 9.53 -3.99
C ALA A 143 16.10 9.76 -5.44
N MET A 144 15.58 10.81 -6.09
CA MET A 144 16.02 11.26 -7.43
C MET A 144 17.50 11.64 -7.42
N CYS A 145 17.92 12.46 -6.44
CA CYS A 145 19.30 12.91 -6.33
C CYS A 145 20.31 11.83 -5.97
N LYS A 146 19.85 10.73 -5.38
CA LYS A 146 20.66 9.54 -5.12
C LYS A 146 20.61 8.53 -6.26
N GLY A 147 19.85 8.79 -7.33
CA GLY A 147 19.69 7.88 -8.45
C GLY A 147 19.07 6.54 -8.06
N LEU A 148 18.16 6.51 -7.08
CA LEU A 148 17.59 5.27 -6.57
C LEU A 148 16.45 4.74 -7.45
N GLY A 149 16.43 3.42 -7.64
CA GLY A 149 15.31 2.72 -8.28
C GLY A 149 15.01 3.24 -9.70
N ILE A 150 13.79 3.75 -9.91
CA ILE A 150 13.35 4.30 -11.21
C ILE A 150 14.12 5.56 -11.63
N TRP A 151 14.85 6.18 -10.70
CA TRP A 151 15.67 7.37 -10.93
C TRP A 151 17.12 7.05 -11.26
N ALA A 152 17.48 5.77 -11.41
CA ALA A 152 18.83 5.37 -11.79
C ALA A 152 19.15 5.88 -13.21
N ILE A 153 19.79 7.05 -13.27
CA ILE A 153 20.24 7.73 -14.49
C ILE A 153 21.75 7.94 -14.44
N SER A 154 22.36 8.38 -15.55
CA SER A 154 23.78 8.74 -15.57
C SER A 154 24.06 9.91 -14.60
N SER A 155 25.21 9.88 -13.93
CA SER A 155 25.63 10.89 -12.94
C SER A 155 25.51 12.34 -13.45
N GLN A 156 25.80 12.56 -14.74
CA GLN A 156 25.76 13.87 -15.38
C GLN A 156 24.36 14.52 -15.39
N LYS A 157 23.28 13.72 -15.40
CA LYS A 157 21.89 14.21 -15.31
C LYS A 157 21.41 14.40 -13.88
N ILE A 158 22.05 13.75 -12.91
CA ILE A 158 21.74 13.91 -11.49
C ILE A 158 22.15 15.32 -11.05
N ASP A 159 23.32 15.79 -11.47
CA ASP A 159 23.83 17.12 -11.10
C ASP A 159 22.92 18.27 -11.58
N GLU A 160 22.26 18.12 -12.74
CA GLU A 160 21.30 19.11 -13.28
C GLU A 160 19.95 19.12 -12.53
N MET A 161 19.56 18.00 -11.91
CA MET A 161 18.29 17.86 -11.20
C MET A 161 18.38 18.25 -9.72
N CYS A 162 19.60 18.34 -9.19
CA CYS A 162 19.85 18.33 -7.75
C CYS A 162 20.71 19.48 -7.22
N ASN A 163 21.30 20.27 -8.12
CA ASN A 163 21.89 21.58 -7.83
C ASN A 163 20.99 22.70 -8.36
#